data_AF-Q8YKY4-F1
#
_entry.id   AF-Q8YKY4-F1
#
_cell.length_a   1.000
_cell.length_b   1.000
_cell.length_c   1.000
_cell.angle_alpha   90.00
_cell.angle_beta   90.00
_cell.angle_gamma   90.00
#
_symmetry.space_group_name_H-M   'P 1'
#
loop_
_entity.id
_entity.type
_entity.pdbx_description
1 polymer ?
#
loop_
_entity_poly.entity_id
_entity_poly.type
_entity_poly.pdbx_seq_one_letter_code
_entity_poly.pdbx_strand_id
1 'polypeptide(L)' 'MDGQDNLTDSWWGQVKSYATLAMPRVEHGVDSVREFLSTLTSDERWGVMMAIDETQPQLFEQLVAQAPDWVLWLG' A
#
# COMPACT_ATOMS: atom_id res chain seq x y z
N MET A 1 -13.53 -12.83 -25.36
CA MET A 1 -12.16 -12.88 -24.82
C MET A 1 -12.19 -11.84 -23.70
N ASP A 2 -12.71 -12.18 -22.53
CA ASP A 2 -13.20 -11.19 -21.54
C ASP A 2 -12.79 -11.57 -20.11
N GLY A 3 -11.60 -12.16 -19.97
CA GLY A 3 -11.12 -12.69 -18.69
C GLY A 3 -10.12 -11.79 -17.95
N GLN A 4 -9.56 -10.77 -18.60
CA GLN A 4 -8.45 -9.98 -18.03
C GLN A 4 -8.90 -8.66 -17.40
N ASP A 5 -9.94 -8.01 -17.92
CA ASP A 5 -10.40 -6.72 -17.38
C ASP A 5 -10.93 -6.86 -15.94
N ASN A 6 -11.61 -7.97 -15.64
CA ASN A 6 -12.13 -8.25 -14.29
C ASN A 6 -11.04 -8.59 -13.26
N LEU A 7 -9.92 -9.19 -13.67
CA LEU A 7 -8.86 -9.61 -12.74
C LEU A 7 -8.05 -8.42 -12.24
N THR A 8 -7.76 -7.47 -13.14
CA THR A 8 -7.05 -6.23 -12.79
C THR A 8 -7.90 -5.36 -11.88
N ASP A 9 -9.19 -5.21 -12.18
CA ASP A 9 -10.13 -4.49 -11.33
C ASP A 9 -10.32 -5.16 -9.96
N SER A 10 -10.38 -6.49 -9.92
CA SER A 10 -10.49 -7.24 -8.65
C SER A 10 -9.22 -7.10 -7.80
N TRP A 11 -8.04 -7.21 -8.40
CA TRP A 11 -6.77 -7.06 -7.69
C TRP A 11 -6.61 -5.63 -7.16
N TRP A 12 -6.93 -4.62 -7.98
CA TRP A 12 -6.85 -3.23 -7.56
C TRP A 12 -7.86 -2.89 -6.46
N GLY A 13 -9.07 -3.47 -6.51
CA GLY A 13 -10.05 -3.37 -5.43
C GLY A 13 -9.52 -3.94 -4.11
N GLN A 14 -8.85 -5.09 -4.15
CA GLN A 14 -8.22 -5.70 -2.98
C GLN A 14 -7.09 -4.81 -2.42
N VAL A 15 -6.21 -4.30 -3.28
CA VAL A 15 -5.14 -3.37 -2.91
C VAL A 15 -5.70 -2.10 -2.26
N LYS A 16 -6.76 -1.51 -2.81
CA LYS A 16 -7.44 -0.35 -2.22
C LYS A 16 -8.00 -0.70 -0.83
N SER A 17 -8.54 -1.90 -0.65
CA SER A 17 -8.96 -2.36 0.68
C SER A 17 -7.81 -2.54 1.65
N TYR A 18 -6.62 -2.93 1.20
CA TYR A 18 -5.44 -2.98 2.07
C TYR A 18 -4.92 -1.58 2.40
N ALA A 19 -4.98 -0.64 1.45
CA ALA A 19 -4.59 0.74 1.67
C ALA A 19 -5.46 1.41 2.76
N THR A 20 -6.77 1.18 2.78
CA THR A 20 -7.64 1.71 3.85
C THR A 20 -7.29 1.16 5.23
N LEU A 21 -6.72 -0.05 5.30
CA LEU A 21 -6.18 -0.60 6.54
C LEU A 21 -4.79 0.00 6.87
N ALA A 22 -3.93 0.22 5.89
CA ALA A 22 -2.60 0.78 6.09
C ALA A 22 -2.62 2.26 6.52
N MET A 23 -3.50 3.08 5.95
CA MET A 23 -3.57 4.53 6.21
C MET A 23 -3.63 4.91 7.71
N PRO A 24 -4.57 4.40 8.54
CA PRO A 24 -4.62 4.76 9.96
C PRO A 24 -3.38 4.29 10.74
N ARG A 25 -2.64 3.29 10.24
CA ARG A 25 -1.41 2.81 10.90
C ARG A 25 -0.26 3.79 10.76
N VAL A 26 -0.28 4.69 9.76
CA VAL A 26 0.73 5.74 9.59
C VAL A 26 0.75 6.67 10.81
N GLU A 27 -0.41 6.95 11.41
CA GLU A 27 -0.51 7.76 12.64
C GLU A 27 0.09 7.07 13.87
N HIS A 28 0.14 5.73 13.86
CA HIS A 28 0.75 4.91 14.91
C HIS A 28 2.25 4.65 14.68
N GLY A 29 2.82 5.17 13.59
CA GLY A 29 4.22 5.03 13.22
C GLY A 29 4.45 4.04 12.07
N VAL A 30 5.55 4.28 11.35
CA VAL A 30 5.89 3.54 10.12
C VAL A 30 6.16 2.05 10.34
N ASP A 31 6.56 1.64 11.55
CA ASP A 31 6.76 0.23 11.89
C ASP A 31 5.45 -0.58 11.82
N SER A 32 4.30 0.01 12.23
CA SER A 32 3.00 -0.65 12.12
C SER A 32 2.58 -0.85 10.67
N VAL A 33 2.94 0.09 9.79
CA VAL A 33 2.73 -0.03 8.34
C VAL A 33 3.63 -1.12 7.77
N ARG A 34 4.92 -1.13 8.14
CA ARG A 34 5.88 -2.16 7.70
C ARG A 34 5.44 -3.57 8.11
N GLU A 35 5.02 -3.75 9.36
CA GLU A 35 4.49 -5.03 9.85
C GLU A 35 3.25 -5.46 9.05
N PHE A 36 2.32 -4.55 8.79
CA PHE A 36 1.17 -4.84 7.94
C PHE A 36 1.58 -5.26 6.53
N LEU A 37 2.45 -4.49 5.87
CA LEU A 37 2.94 -4.80 4.53
C LEU A 37 3.66 -6.15 4.47
N SER A 38 4.35 -6.55 5.54
CA SER A 38 5.03 -7.87 5.60
C SER A 38 4.09 -9.07 5.45
N THR A 39 2.79 -8.89 5.73
CA THR A 39 1.76 -9.92 5.54
C THR A 39 1.27 -10.07 4.09
N LEU A 40 1.66 -9.14 3.22
CA LEU A 40 1.26 -9.07 1.81
C LEU A 40 2.35 -9.59 0.88
N THR A 41 1.95 -9.94 -0.35
CA THR A 41 2.87 -10.22 -1.45
C THR A 41 3.59 -8.96 -1.94
N SER A 42 4.76 -9.09 -2.57
CA SER A 42 5.54 -7.94 -3.04
C SER A 42 4.72 -7.02 -3.97
N ASP A 43 3.92 -7.58 -4.89
CA ASP A 43 3.05 -6.81 -5.78
C ASP A 43 1.96 -6.04 -5.00
N GLU A 44 1.32 -6.67 -4.02
CA GLU A 44 0.31 -6.02 -3.19
C GLU A 44 0.92 -4.90 -2.34
N ARG A 45 2.15 -5.06 -1.85
CA ARG A 45 2.84 -3.98 -1.10
C ARG A 45 3.06 -2.76 -1.99
N TRP A 46 3.52 -2.96 -3.21
CA TRP A 46 3.62 -1.89 -4.21
C TRP A 46 2.27 -1.25 -4.49
N GLY A 47 1.25 -2.09 -4.71
CA GLY A 47 -0.11 -1.62 -4.92
C GLY A 47 -0.61 -0.75 -3.77
N VAL A 48 -0.40 -1.17 -2.52
CA VAL A 48 -0.84 -0.42 -1.33
C VAL A 48 -0.17 0.93 -1.27
N MET A 49 1.15 1.01 -1.50
CA MET A 49 1.87 2.27 -1.52
C MET A 49 1.34 3.22 -2.60
N MET A 50 1.06 2.71 -3.81
CA MET A 50 0.44 3.51 -4.88
C MET A 50 -1.00 3.94 -4.54
N ALA A 51 -1.80 3.08 -3.93
CA ALA A 51 -3.17 3.42 -3.55
C ALA A 51 -3.23 4.45 -2.41
N ILE A 52 -2.25 4.45 -1.51
CA ILE A 52 -2.09 5.51 -0.49
C ILE A 52 -1.73 6.82 -1.18
N ASP A 53 -0.77 6.83 -2.11
CA ASP A 53 -0.39 8.04 -2.88
C ASP A 53 -1.56 8.60 -3.71
N GLU A 54 -2.34 7.74 -4.38
CA GLU A 54 -3.52 8.13 -5.17
C GLU A 54 -4.62 8.77 -4.29
N THR A 55 -4.80 8.26 -3.06
CA THR A 55 -5.93 8.65 -2.21
C THR A 55 -5.58 9.77 -1.22
N GLN A 56 -4.38 9.72 -0.64
CA GLN A 56 -3.88 10.65 0.38
C GLN A 56 -2.37 10.91 0.17
N PRO A 57 -1.99 11.70 -0.84
CA PRO A 57 -0.59 11.96 -1.17
C PRO A 57 0.18 12.59 0.00
N GLN A 58 -0.47 13.44 0.80
CA GLN A 58 0.13 14.02 2.00
C GLN A 58 0.49 12.98 3.08
N LEU A 59 -0.30 11.91 3.18
CA LEU A 59 -0.02 10.82 4.11
C LEU A 59 1.13 9.94 3.58
N PHE A 60 1.15 9.71 2.26
CA PHE A 60 2.26 9.05 1.61
C PHE A 60 3.58 9.81 1.81
N GLU A 61 3.58 11.13 1.57
CA GLU A 61 4.73 12.01 1.82
C GLU A 61 5.23 11.91 3.26
N GLN A 62 4.32 11.89 4.25
CA GLN A 62 4.67 11.71 5.65
C GLN A 62 5.28 10.34 5.94
N LEU A 63 4.76 9.28 5.31
CA LEU A 63 5.29 7.92 5.46
C LEU A 63 6.72 7.85 4.92
N VAL A 64 6.95 8.31 3.68
CA VAL A 64 8.28 8.23 3.04
C VAL A 64 9.29 9.19 3.68
N ALA A 65 8.85 10.30 4.27
CA ALA A 65 9.70 11.19 5.05
C ALA A 65 10.16 10.53 6.36
N GLN A 66 9.30 9.74 7.00
CA GLN A 66 9.63 9.00 8.23
C GLN A 66 10.43 7.72 7.97
N ALA A 67 10.22 7.08 6.81
CA ALA A 67 10.90 5.87 6.40
C ALA A 67 11.51 6.03 5.00
N PRO A 68 12.67 6.69 4.86
CA PRO A 68 13.30 6.92 3.56
C PRO A 68 13.71 5.63 2.84
N ASP A 69 13.82 4.52 3.56
CA ASP A 69 14.14 3.18 3.07
C ASP A 69 12.90 2.31 2.78
N TRP A 70 11.69 2.88 2.79
CA TRP A 70 10.43 2.15 2.59
C TRP A 70 10.41 1.22 1.36
N VAL A 71 11.13 1.57 0.30
CA VAL A 71 11.25 0.77 -0.93
C VAL A 71 11.83 -0.63 -0.63
N LEU A 72 12.70 -0.75 0.37
CA LEU A 72 13.29 -2.03 0.79
C LEU A 72 12.25 -2.98 1.39
N TRP A 73 11.08 -2.48 1.81
CA TRP A 73 10.01 -3.29 2.38
C TRP A 73 9.14 -3.95 1.31
N LEU A 74 9.26 -3.49 0.07
CA LEU A 74 8.43 -3.92 -1.06
C LEU A 74 9.05 -5.08 -1.85
N GLY A 75 10.24 -5.53 -1.45
CA GLY A 75 10.94 -6.71 -1.97
C GLY A 75 10.31 -8.02 -1.50
#